data_AF-A0A7Y9WHV5-F1
#
_entry.id   AF-A0A7Y9WHV5-F1
#
_cell.length_a   1.000
_cell.length_b   1.000
_cell.length_c   1.000
_cell.angle_alpha   90.00
_cell.angle_beta   90.00
_cell.angle_gamma   90.00
#
_symmetry.space_group_name_H-M   'P 1'
#
loop_
_entity.id
_entity.type
_entity.pdbx_description
1 polymer ?
#
loop_
_entity_poly.entity_id
_entity_poly.type
_entity_poly.pdbx_seq_one_letter_code
_entity_poly.pdbx_strand_id
1 'polypeptide(L)'
;MLQRKFLHVSCAYRGRGAGMQLYRAAEAHAMKAGARRLYVSATPSERTVNFYLALGFTPSAQPDPQLFALEPEDTHLEGLSLDR
;
A
#
# COMPACT_ATOMS: atom_id res chain seq x y z
N MET A 1 -17.12 1.68 -10.15
CA MET A 1 -15.68 1.41 -9.97
C MET A 1 -15.55 0.35 -8.90
N LEU A 2 -14.91 -0.81 -9.17
CA LEU A 2 -14.76 -1.89 -8.20
C LEU A 2 -13.35 -1.84 -7.59
N GLN A 3 -13.19 -1.16 -6.45
CA GLN A 3 -11.96 -1.18 -5.68
C GLN A 3 -12.00 -2.36 -4.70
N ARG A 4 -11.25 -3.42 -4.97
CA ARG A 4 -11.05 -4.53 -4.02
C ARG A 4 -9.61 -5.00 -4.04
N LYS A 5 -8.72 -4.24 -3.41
CA LYS A 5 -7.38 -4.74 -3.02
C LYS A 5 -7.05 -4.19 -1.63
N PHE A 6 -7.46 -4.94 -0.61
CA PHE A 6 -7.10 -4.65 0.79
C PHE A 6 -5.98 -5.58 1.23
N LEU A 7 -4.90 -5.00 1.76
CA LEU A 7 -3.92 -5.77 2.52
C LEU A 7 -4.35 -5.76 3.98
N HIS A 8 -5.08 -6.80 4.40
CA HIS A 8 -5.59 -6.91 5.76
C HIS A 8 -4.90 -8.05 6.51
N VAL A 9 -4.46 -7.75 7.74
CA VAL A 9 -3.97 -8.75 8.69
C VAL A 9 -4.81 -8.64 9.96
N SER A 10 -5.53 -9.72 10.29
CA SER A 10 -6.33 -9.83 11.50
C SER A 10 -5.48 -9.58 12.74
N CYS A 11 -6.06 -8.97 13.78
CA CYS A 11 -5.34 -8.53 14.98
C CYS A 11 -4.47 -9.63 15.61
N ALA A 12 -4.96 -10.87 15.68
CA ALA A 12 -4.24 -12.01 16.25
C ALA A 12 -2.93 -12.37 15.53
N TYR A 13 -2.75 -11.93 14.28
CA TYR A 13 -1.61 -12.25 13.42
C TYR A 13 -0.70 -11.05 13.14
N ARG A 14 -1.00 -9.89 13.73
CA ARG A 14 -0.17 -8.68 13.62
C ARG A 14 1.17 -8.88 14.32
N GLY A 15 2.24 -8.30 13.75
CA GLY A 15 3.59 -8.40 14.30
C GLY A 15 4.31 -9.73 14.06
N ARG A 16 3.70 -10.67 13.30
CA ARG A 16 4.27 -11.99 12.98
C ARG A 16 4.74 -12.12 11.53
N GLY A 17 4.99 -11.00 10.86
CA GLY A 17 5.48 -10.98 9.46
C GLY A 17 4.43 -11.22 8.37
N ALA A 18 3.17 -11.53 8.69
CA ALA A 18 2.12 -11.77 7.69
C ALA A 18 1.93 -10.58 6.72
N GLY A 19 1.97 -9.35 7.21
CA GLY A 19 1.86 -8.15 6.37
C GLY A 19 3.00 -8.04 5.36
N MET A 20 4.23 -8.38 5.77
CA MET A 20 5.39 -8.40 4.87
C MET A 20 5.24 -9.48 3.79
N GLN A 21 4.76 -10.67 4.15
CA GLN A 21 4.53 -11.74 3.18
C GLN A 21 3.48 -11.36 2.13
N LEU A 22 2.36 -10.76 2.58
CA LEU A 22 1.33 -10.25 1.68
C LEU A 22 1.87 -9.13 0.78
N TYR A 23 2.68 -8.23 1.33
CA TYR A 23 3.31 -7.15 0.56
C TYR A 23 4.22 -7.73 -0.54
N ARG A 24 5.10 -8.66 -0.22
CA ARG A 24 6.01 -9.29 -1.20
C ARG A 24 5.26 -10.03 -2.30
N ALA A 25 4.16 -10.71 -1.96
CA ALA A 25 3.31 -11.34 -2.96
C ALA A 25 2.66 -10.31 -3.90
N ALA A 26 2.17 -9.19 -3.35
CA ALA A 26 1.58 -8.11 -4.13
C ALA A 26 2.61 -7.42 -5.03
N GLU A 27 3.81 -7.12 -4.50
CA GLU A 27 4.94 -6.55 -5.24
C GLU A 27 5.36 -7.45 -6.41
N ALA A 28 5.56 -8.74 -6.16
CA ALA A 28 5.92 -9.71 -7.19
C ALA A 28 4.83 -9.83 -8.28
N HIS A 29 3.55 -9.78 -7.90
CA HIS A 29 2.46 -9.78 -8.86
C HIS A 29 2.42 -8.49 -9.69
N ALA A 30 2.62 -7.33 -9.07
CA ALA A 30 2.64 -6.03 -9.74
C ALA A 30 3.78 -5.94 -10.76
N MET A 31 4.98 -6.42 -10.40
CA MET A 31 6.12 -6.53 -11.32
C MET A 31 5.76 -7.41 -12.54
N LYS A 32 5.18 -8.59 -12.31
CA LYS A 32 4.74 -9.49 -13.41
C LYS A 32 3.66 -8.87 -14.29
N ALA A 33 2.84 -7.99 -13.74
CA ALA A 33 1.80 -7.26 -14.46
C ALA A 33 2.34 -6.02 -15.21
N GLY A 34 3.65 -5.74 -15.13
CA GLY A 34 4.26 -4.57 -15.77
C GLY A 34 3.96 -3.24 -15.06
N ALA A 35 3.54 -3.28 -13.79
CA ALA A 35 3.36 -2.07 -13.02
C ALA A 35 4.73 -1.45 -12.70
N ARG A 36 4.83 -0.13 -12.85
CA ARG A 36 6.07 0.61 -12.54
C ARG A 36 6.21 0.97 -11.07
N ARG A 37 5.10 1.07 -10.35
CA ARG A 37 5.03 1.46 -8.93
C ARG A 37 3.80 0.87 -8.28
N LEU A 38 3.82 0.81 -6.95
CA LEU A 38 2.63 0.55 -6.13
C LEU A 38 2.09 1.85 -5.56
N TYR A 39 0.77 1.97 -5.50
CA TYR A 39 0.06 3.05 -4.82
C TYR A 39 -0.79 2.46 -3.70
N VAL A 40 -0.85 3.12 -2.56
CA VAL A 40 -1.60 2.68 -1.38
C VAL A 40 -2.32 3.88 -0.76
N SER A 41 -3.63 3.78 -0.61
CA SER A 41 -4.39 4.53 0.40
C SER A 41 -4.37 3.72 1.70
N ALA A 42 -3.72 4.28 2.72
CA ALA A 42 -3.53 3.62 3.99
C ALA A 42 -4.43 4.25 5.05
N THR A 43 -5.24 3.43 5.73
CA THR A 43 -5.98 3.87 6.92
C THR A 43 -5.08 4.67 7.86
N PRO A 44 -5.51 5.85 8.37
CA PRO A 44 -4.67 6.84 9.05
C PRO A 44 -4.32 6.42 10.50
N SER A 45 -3.84 5.20 10.67
CA SER A 45 -3.25 4.72 11.91
C SER A 45 -1.74 4.73 11.78
N GLU A 46 -1.06 5.21 12.82
CA GLU A 46 0.40 5.26 12.89
C GLU A 46 1.03 3.90 12.53
N ARG A 47 0.44 2.80 13.00
CA ARG A 47 0.91 1.45 12.71
C ARG A 47 0.88 1.12 11.21
N THR A 48 -0.21 1.44 10.52
CA THR A 48 -0.35 1.13 9.08
C THR A 48 0.55 2.03 8.25
N VAL A 49 0.59 3.33 8.55
CA VAL A 49 1.44 4.28 7.84
C VAL A 49 2.92 3.91 8.03
N ASN A 50 3.37 3.68 9.28
CA ASN A 50 4.75 3.29 9.57
C ASN A 50 5.16 1.97 8.90
N PHE A 51 4.22 1.03 8.72
CA PHE A 51 4.50 -0.20 7.97
C PHE A 51 4.88 0.08 6.52
N TYR A 52 4.13 0.93 5.81
CA TYR A 52 4.45 1.29 4.42
C TYR A 52 5.68 2.20 4.31
N LEU A 53 5.86 3.14 5.23
CA LEU A 53 7.08 3.97 5.27
C LEU A 53 8.34 3.10 5.46
N ALA A 54 8.28 2.09 6.33
CA ALA A 54 9.38 1.13 6.52
C ALA A 54 9.67 0.25 5.29
N LEU A 55 8.71 0.12 4.38
CA LEU A 55 8.87 -0.53 3.07
C LEU A 55 9.46 0.41 2.00
N GLY A 56 9.70 1.67 2.35
CA GLY A 56 10.24 2.68 1.43
C GLY A 56 9.17 3.44 0.64
N PHE A 57 7.91 3.36 1.04
CA PHE A 57 6.87 4.22 0.50
C PHE A 57 7.04 5.65 1.03
N THR A 58 6.56 6.63 0.26
CA THR A 58 6.53 8.03 0.65
C THR A 58 5.14 8.62 0.43
N PRO A 59 4.75 9.67 1.18
CA PRO A 59 3.54 10.45 0.88
C PRO A 59 3.50 10.86 -0.59
N SER A 60 2.38 10.56 -1.25
CA SER A 60 2.15 10.96 -2.64
C SER A 60 1.99 12.49 -2.69
N ALA A 61 2.83 13.15 -3.48
CA ALA A 61 2.70 14.59 -3.72
C ALA A 61 1.50 14.92 -4.61
N GLN A 62 1.03 13.94 -5.39
CA GLN A 62 -0.12 14.05 -6.29
C GLN A 62 -0.99 12.79 -6.13
N PRO A 63 -1.80 12.72 -5.05
CA PRO A 63 -2.69 11.58 -4.84
C PRO A 63 -3.60 11.34 -6.04
N ASP A 64 -3.95 10.07 -6.30
CA ASP A 64 -4.94 9.75 -7.32
C ASP A 64 -6.26 10.46 -6.95
N PRO A 65 -6.77 11.36 -7.80
CA PRO A 65 -7.89 12.23 -7.42
C PRO A 65 -9.20 11.47 -7.23
N GLN A 66 -9.38 10.34 -7.92
CA GLN A 66 -10.58 9.51 -7.77
C GLN A 66 -10.52 8.77 -6.45
N LEU A 67 -9.37 8.20 -6.11
CA LEU A 67 -9.17 7.47 -4.87
C LEU A 67 -9.17 8.40 -3.66
N PHE A 68 -8.57 9.59 -3.78
CA PHE A 68 -8.61 10.62 -2.74
C PHE A 68 -10.04 11.10 -2.45
N ALA A 69 -10.88 11.26 -3.48
CA ALA A 69 -12.28 11.60 -3.28
C ALA A 69 -13.07 10.49 -2.56
N LEU A 70 -12.68 9.23 -2.75
CA LEU A 70 -13.30 8.07 -2.09
C LEU A 70 -12.80 7.88 -0.65
N GLU A 71 -11.52 8.15 -0.40
CA GLU A 71 -10.83 7.87 0.87
C GLU A 71 -10.06 9.11 1.37
N PRO A 72 -10.73 10.25 1.61
CA PRO A 72 -10.06 11.53 1.88
C PRO A 72 -9.31 11.57 3.22
N GLU A 73 -9.62 10.65 4.13
CA GLU A 73 -8.98 10.54 5.44
C GLU A 73 -7.75 9.61 5.42
N ASP A 74 -7.57 8.83 4.36
CA ASP A 74 -6.45 7.90 4.25
C ASP A 74 -5.14 8.64 3.94
N THR A 75 -4.03 8.06 4.38
CA THR A 75 -2.70 8.52 3.98
C THR A 75 -2.36 7.90 2.62
N HIS A 76 -2.25 8.74 1.60
CA HIS A 76 -1.94 8.34 0.25
C HIS A 76 -0.43 8.24 0.05
N LEU A 77 0.05 7.04 -0.33
CA LEU A 77 1.46 6.67 -0.37
C LEU A 77 1.82 6.06 -1.73
N GLU A 78 3.03 6.35 -2.19
CA GLU A 78 3.63 5.77 -3.40
C GLU A 78 4.89 4.99 -3.06
N GLY A 79 5.01 3.80 -3.63
CA GLY A 79 6.18 2.94 -3.51
C GLY A 79 7.28 3.31 -4.51
N LEU A 80 8.47 2.79 -4.28
CA LEU A 80 9.61 2.93 -5.19
C LEU A 80 9.30 2.35 -6.58
N SER A 81 10.10 2.76 -7.57
CA SER A 81 10.03 2.13 -8.90
C SER A 81 10.32 0.64 -8.83
N LEU A 82 9.48 -0.14 -9.51
CA LEU A 82 9.57 -1.57 -9.71
C LEU A 82 10.39 -1.94 -10.96
N ASP A 83 10.96 -0.95 -11.67
CA ASP A 83 11.73 -1.13 -12.91
C ASP A 83 13.12 -1.77 -12.70
N ARG A 84 13.29 -2.68 -11.72
CA ARG A 84 14.56 -3.36 -11.40
C ARG A 84 14.72 -4.70 -12.10
#